data_AF-A0A2N2T4N4-F1
#
_entry.id   AF-A0A2N2T4N4-F1
#
_cell.length_a   1.000
_cell.length_b   1.000
_cell.length_c   1.000
_cell.angle_alpha   90.00
_cell.angle_beta   90.00
_cell.angle_gamma   90.00
#
_symmetry.space_group_name_H-M   'P 1'
#
loop_
_entity.id
_entity.type
_entity.pdbx_description
1 polymer ?
#
loop_
_entity_poly.entity_id
_entity_poly.type
_entity_poly.pdbx_seq_one_letter_code
_entity_poly.pdbx_strand_id
1 'polypeptide(L)'
;MIDALDYEIGNHRIACPDCGRGGRDKTTGLKVEADSVVLHCFRCGLVQSFHSERTAVRRGPCTKPQQAQQHTSLNEWGRALWQSTHELAGVALDYLKHRHCVIPPAYGDLRWHPALKHPTGYTGPALVALITEVHTNQPMSLHRTWIQATGKADIDPPRLLLGNHATANGIIRLFPDDEVGHTLGLAEGIETALSLAWFGYPVWSTIDAGHLGKFPLLAGITQLVIAQDNDPAGIAAATTCAQRWADADRWVIVTKQAQNDLNDEVSK
;
A
#
# COMPACT_ATOMS: atom_id res chain seq x y z
N MET A 1 -31.70 5.52 25.98
CA MET A 1 -31.11 6.89 25.93
C MET A 1 -29.88 6.82 26.83
N ILE A 2 -28.70 7.20 26.34
CA ILE A 2 -27.48 7.18 27.16
C ILE A 2 -27.56 8.38 28.09
N ASP A 3 -27.52 8.16 29.41
CA ASP A 3 -27.48 9.26 30.37
C ASP A 3 -26.04 9.78 30.44
N ALA A 4 -25.88 11.09 30.21
CA ALA A 4 -24.58 11.75 30.23
C ALA A 4 -23.94 11.72 31.62
N LEU A 5 -24.73 11.51 32.67
CA LEU A 5 -24.29 11.49 34.07
C LEU A 5 -23.54 10.21 34.45
N ASP A 6 -23.58 9.16 33.62
CA ASP A 6 -22.95 7.87 33.91
C ASP A 6 -21.45 7.79 33.51
N TYR A 7 -20.90 8.85 32.91
CA TYR A 7 -19.54 8.84 32.35
C TYR A 7 -18.73 10.07 32.78
N GLU A 8 -17.48 9.85 33.19
CA GLU A 8 -16.53 10.93 33.49
C GLU A 8 -16.15 11.71 32.21
N ILE A 9 -15.66 12.95 32.36
CA ILE A 9 -15.13 13.74 31.23
C ILE A 9 -13.99 12.97 30.56
N GLY A 10 -14.05 12.79 29.24
CA GLY A 10 -13.07 12.04 28.48
C GLY A 10 -13.64 11.22 27.33
N ASN A 11 -12.83 10.28 26.83
CA ASN A 11 -13.20 9.40 25.72
C ASN A 11 -13.55 8.00 26.24
N HIS A 12 -14.73 7.52 25.89
CA HIS A 12 -15.26 6.22 26.29
C HIS A 12 -15.62 5.36 25.09
N ARG A 13 -15.69 4.04 25.30
CA ARG A 13 -16.14 3.07 24.29
C ARG A 13 -17.32 2.28 24.81
N ILE A 14 -18.47 2.45 24.15
CA ILE A 14 -19.76 1.91 24.58
C ILE A 14 -20.42 1.09 23.47
N ALA A 15 -21.46 0.34 23.84
CA ALA A 15 -22.35 -0.30 22.88
C ALA A 15 -23.19 0.75 22.16
N CYS A 16 -23.36 0.60 20.84
CA CYS A 16 -24.24 1.49 20.09
C CYS A 16 -25.68 1.37 20.61
N PRO A 17 -26.36 2.48 20.95
CA PRO A 17 -27.76 2.43 21.40
C PRO A 17 -28.73 2.00 20.30
N ASP A 18 -28.32 2.08 19.03
CA ASP A 18 -29.14 1.73 17.87
C ASP A 18 -28.81 0.33 17.31
N CYS A 19 -27.52 0.02 17.10
CA CYS A 19 -27.08 -1.24 16.49
C CYS A 19 -26.24 -2.15 17.41
N GLY A 20 -26.19 -1.86 18.71
CA GLY A 20 -25.37 -2.58 19.69
C GLY A 20 -25.95 -3.94 20.05
N ARG A 21 -25.09 -4.94 20.27
CA ARG A 21 -25.49 -6.31 20.58
C ARG A 21 -25.22 -6.74 22.04
N GLY A 22 -25.10 -5.80 22.97
CA GLY A 22 -24.90 -6.08 24.40
C GLY A 22 -23.43 -6.24 24.85
N GLY A 23 -23.23 -6.71 26.09
CA GLY A 23 -22.17 -6.42 27.08
C GLY A 23 -20.67 -6.49 26.74
N ARG A 24 -20.26 -6.66 25.48
CA ARG A 24 -18.86 -6.46 25.03
C ARG A 24 -18.73 -5.62 23.76
N ASP A 25 -19.85 -5.22 23.15
CA ASP A 25 -19.86 -4.42 21.94
C ASP A 25 -19.37 -3.00 22.24
N LYS A 26 -18.18 -2.65 21.77
CA LYS A 26 -17.53 -1.34 21.97
C LYS A 26 -17.41 -0.56 20.66
N THR A 27 -18.45 -0.63 19.82
CA THR A 27 -18.44 -0.04 18.47
C THR A 27 -18.70 1.46 18.44
N THR A 28 -19.05 2.09 19.55
CA THR A 28 -19.36 3.53 19.61
C THR A 28 -18.34 4.26 20.46
N GLY A 29 -17.76 5.32 19.91
CA GLY A 29 -16.97 6.29 20.67
C GLY A 29 -17.92 7.30 21.30
N LEU A 30 -17.75 7.56 22.59
CA LEU A 30 -18.47 8.59 23.34
C LEU A 30 -17.44 9.58 23.87
N LYS A 31 -17.53 10.83 23.47
CA LYS A 31 -16.71 11.93 23.99
C LYS A 31 -17.57 12.77 24.92
N VAL A 32 -17.15 12.88 26.17
CA VAL A 32 -17.81 13.68 27.21
C VAL A 32 -16.91 14.87 27.52
N GLU A 33 -17.44 16.07 27.34
CA GLU A 33 -16.84 17.36 27.70
C GLU A 33 -17.72 18.03 28.76
N ALA A 34 -17.27 19.16 29.33
CA ALA A 34 -17.96 19.80 30.46
C ALA A 34 -19.39 20.27 30.12
N ASP A 35 -19.64 20.59 28.85
CA ASP A 35 -20.88 21.19 28.34
C ASP A 35 -21.45 20.43 27.13
N SER A 36 -20.80 19.34 26.71
CA SER A 36 -21.17 18.59 25.52
C SER A 36 -20.92 17.08 25.64
N VAL A 37 -21.79 16.30 25.01
CA VAL A 37 -21.57 14.87 24.81
C VAL A 37 -21.77 14.55 23.35
N VAL A 38 -20.76 13.96 22.72
CA VAL A 38 -20.82 13.52 21.32
C VAL A 38 -20.61 12.02 21.26
N LEU A 39 -21.53 11.31 20.63
CA LEU A 39 -21.37 9.89 20.32
C LEU A 39 -21.24 9.67 18.82
N HIS A 40 -20.36 8.76 18.44
CA HIS A 40 -20.18 8.30 17.06
C HIS A 40 -20.06 6.78 17.01
N CYS A 41 -21.01 6.12 16.35
CA CYS A 41 -20.97 4.70 16.12
C CYS A 41 -20.17 4.38 14.85
N PHE A 42 -19.08 3.63 15.00
CA PHE A 42 -18.23 3.21 13.89
C PHE A 42 -18.83 2.06 13.05
N ARG A 43 -19.97 1.50 13.48
CA ARG A 43 -20.69 0.43 12.76
C ARG A 43 -21.83 0.98 11.90
N CYS A 44 -22.81 1.65 12.52
CA CYS A 44 -23.97 2.16 11.80
C CYS A 44 -23.87 3.65 11.42
N GLY A 45 -22.82 4.35 11.86
CA GLY A 45 -22.63 5.78 11.58
C GLY A 45 -23.52 6.71 12.42
N LEU A 46 -24.20 6.22 13.44
CA LEU A 46 -25.00 7.07 14.35
C LEU A 46 -24.13 8.16 14.98
N VAL A 47 -24.52 9.42 14.79
CA VAL A 47 -23.96 10.57 15.51
C VAL A 47 -25.07 11.23 16.33
N GLN A 48 -24.83 11.45 17.62
CA GLN A 48 -25.69 12.30 18.45
C GLN A 48 -24.82 13.24 19.26
N SER A 49 -25.30 14.48 19.42
CA SER A 49 -24.67 15.50 20.25
C SER A 49 -25.69 16.04 21.24
N PHE A 50 -25.30 16.17 22.50
CA PHE A 50 -26.10 16.76 23.58
C PHE A 50 -25.33 17.94 24.16
N HIS A 51 -26.01 19.07 24.39
CA HIS A 51 -25.44 20.23 25.07
C HIS A 51 -26.33 20.62 26.25
N SER A 52 -25.71 21.02 27.37
CA SER A 52 -26.39 21.30 28.63
C SER A 52 -27.41 22.45 28.56
N GLU A 53 -27.23 23.40 27.64
CA GLU A 53 -28.10 24.59 27.56
C GLU A 53 -29.18 24.55 26.47
N ARG A 54 -29.27 23.48 25.65
CA ARG A 54 -30.31 23.37 24.62
C ARG A 54 -30.76 21.93 24.40
N THR A 55 -31.96 21.61 24.89
CA THR A 55 -32.75 20.44 24.48
C THR A 55 -33.22 20.61 23.04
N ALA A 56 -32.32 20.44 22.07
CA ALA A 56 -32.67 20.45 20.66
C ALA A 56 -31.93 19.31 19.93
N VAL A 57 -32.60 18.16 19.87
CA VAL A 57 -32.21 17.03 19.03
C VAL A 57 -32.34 17.46 17.56
N ARG A 58 -31.23 17.84 16.90
CA ARG A 58 -31.19 17.85 15.44
C ARG A 58 -30.98 16.41 14.95
N ARG A 59 -32.07 15.74 14.58
CA ARG A 59 -32.01 14.58 13.67
C ARG A 59 -31.64 15.10 12.28
N GLY A 60 -30.33 15.24 12.02
CA GLY A 60 -29.85 15.34 10.65
C GLY A 60 -29.99 13.98 9.98
N PRO A 61 -30.45 13.89 8.72
CA PRO A 61 -30.39 12.64 7.98
C PRO A 61 -28.96 12.11 8.00
N CYS A 62 -28.83 10.82 8.29
CA CYS A 62 -27.59 10.05 8.19
C CYS A 62 -27.09 10.14 6.74
N THR A 63 -26.27 11.13 6.45
CA THR A 63 -25.33 11.01 5.34
C THR A 63 -24.32 9.99 5.82
N LYS A 64 -24.49 8.75 5.36
CA LYS A 64 -23.40 7.76 5.40
C LYS A 64 -22.14 8.54 5.02
N PRO A 65 -21.03 8.51 5.79
CA PRO A 65 -19.77 9.01 5.26
C PRO A 65 -19.61 8.29 3.93
N GLN A 66 -19.79 9.05 2.84
CA GLN A 66 -19.72 8.53 1.50
C GLN A 66 -18.30 7.96 1.45
N GLN A 67 -18.17 6.63 1.37
CA GLN A 67 -16.85 6.01 1.27
C GLN A 67 -16.13 6.81 0.20
N ALA A 68 -15.02 7.47 0.57
CA ALA A 68 -14.33 8.38 -0.31
C ALA A 68 -14.15 7.63 -1.63
N GLN A 69 -14.77 8.14 -2.70
CA GLN A 69 -14.91 7.39 -3.93
C GLN A 69 -13.51 7.01 -4.40
N GLN A 70 -13.21 5.71 -4.38
CA GLN A 70 -11.88 5.23 -4.70
C GLN A 70 -11.61 5.52 -6.18
N HIS A 71 -10.51 6.20 -6.46
CA HIS A 71 -10.10 6.49 -7.82
C HIS A 71 -9.57 5.21 -8.47
N THR A 72 -10.10 4.86 -9.66
CA THR A 72 -9.61 3.74 -10.46
C THR A 72 -8.40 4.10 -11.33
N SER A 73 -8.12 5.39 -11.46
CA SER A 73 -6.95 5.93 -12.16
C SER A 73 -6.26 6.99 -11.30
N LEU A 74 -4.99 7.24 -11.56
CA LEU A 74 -4.20 8.22 -10.83
C LEU A 74 -4.84 9.61 -10.95
N ASN A 75 -5.25 10.22 -9.85
CA ASN A 75 -5.91 11.52 -9.86
C ASN A 75 -4.94 12.68 -10.21
N GLU A 76 -5.45 13.91 -10.29
CA GLU A 76 -4.65 15.09 -10.66
C GLU A 76 -3.49 15.34 -9.70
N TRP A 77 -3.72 15.18 -8.40
CA TRP A 77 -2.67 15.34 -7.40
C TRP A 77 -1.57 14.29 -7.57
N GLY A 78 -1.95 13.03 -7.80
CA GLY A 78 -1.01 11.94 -8.05
C GLY A 78 -0.20 12.17 -9.32
N ARG A 79 -0.84 12.65 -10.39
CA ARG A 79 -0.16 13.05 -11.63
C ARG A 79 0.83 14.19 -11.40
N ALA A 80 0.43 15.23 -10.66
CA ALA A 80 1.30 16.34 -10.32
C ALA A 80 2.51 15.90 -9.48
N LEU A 81 2.29 15.02 -8.49
CA LEU A 81 3.39 14.43 -7.73
C LEU A 81 4.32 13.61 -8.62
N TRP A 82 3.79 12.77 -9.50
CA TRP A 82 4.62 12.00 -10.44
C TRP A 82 5.45 12.90 -11.35
N GLN A 83 4.88 13.99 -11.86
CA GLN A 83 5.59 14.98 -12.67
C GLN A 83 6.67 15.74 -11.90
N SER A 84 6.54 15.88 -10.58
CA SER A 84 7.56 16.51 -9.74
C SER A 84 8.68 15.55 -9.30
N THR A 85 8.65 14.28 -9.74
CA THR A 85 9.74 13.33 -9.50
C THR A 85 10.85 13.45 -10.55
N HIS A 86 12.01 12.92 -10.23
CA HIS A 86 13.20 12.92 -11.07
C HIS A 86 13.71 11.49 -11.31
N GLU A 87 14.55 11.33 -12.33
CA GLU A 87 15.37 10.12 -12.49
C GLU A 87 16.16 9.81 -11.21
N LEU A 88 16.46 8.53 -11.00
CA LEU A 88 17.17 8.06 -9.82
C LEU A 88 18.54 8.74 -9.69
N ALA A 89 18.73 9.51 -8.62
CA ALA A 89 19.94 10.26 -8.35
C ALA A 89 20.19 10.43 -6.85
N GLY A 90 21.42 10.80 -6.48
CA GLY A 90 21.81 11.11 -5.10
C GLY A 90 21.41 10.01 -4.11
N VAL A 91 20.71 10.40 -3.04
CA VAL A 91 20.28 9.50 -1.94
C VAL A 91 19.51 8.28 -2.46
N ALA A 92 18.77 8.40 -3.56
CA ALA A 92 18.04 7.26 -4.13
C ALA A 92 18.99 6.19 -4.70
N LEU A 93 20.05 6.60 -5.41
CA LEU A 93 21.07 5.68 -5.90
C LEU A 93 21.90 5.10 -4.76
N ASP A 94 22.26 5.93 -3.77
CA ASP A 94 23.03 5.47 -2.62
C ASP A 94 22.24 4.41 -1.83
N TYR A 95 20.94 4.65 -1.61
CA TYR A 95 20.02 3.69 -1.00
C TYR A 95 19.97 2.36 -1.77
N LEU A 96 19.71 2.41 -3.08
CA LEU A 96 19.60 1.19 -3.89
C LEU A 96 20.93 0.42 -3.94
N LYS A 97 22.06 1.12 -4.04
CA LYS A 97 23.40 0.51 -3.98
C LYS A 97 23.69 -0.11 -2.61
N HIS A 98 23.32 0.58 -1.53
CA HIS A 98 23.47 0.06 -0.18
C HIS A 98 22.61 -1.20 0.05
N ARG A 99 21.44 -1.26 -0.59
CA ARG A 99 20.59 -2.47 -0.62
C ARG A 99 21.01 -3.46 -1.70
N HIS A 100 22.16 -3.31 -2.35
CA HIS A 100 22.64 -4.22 -3.41
C HIS A 100 21.62 -4.46 -4.54
N CYS A 101 20.76 -3.48 -4.83
CA CYS A 101 19.79 -3.55 -5.91
C CYS A 101 20.46 -3.24 -7.26
N VAL A 102 20.02 -3.92 -8.34
CA VAL A 102 20.25 -3.42 -9.69
C VAL A 102 19.56 -2.06 -9.84
N ILE A 103 20.23 -1.11 -10.51
CA ILE A 103 19.60 0.17 -10.86
C ILE A 103 18.77 -0.06 -12.12
N PRO A 104 17.43 0.11 -12.06
CA PRO A 104 16.58 -0.12 -13.22
C PRO A 104 16.80 0.93 -14.32
N PRO A 105 16.35 0.66 -15.56
CA PRO A 105 16.34 1.64 -16.64
C PRO A 105 15.62 2.95 -16.24
N ALA A 106 16.09 4.08 -16.74
CA ALA A 106 15.53 5.41 -16.43
C ALA A 106 14.05 5.58 -16.84
N TYR A 107 13.60 4.77 -17.81
CA TYR A 107 12.24 4.80 -18.35
C TYR A 107 11.28 3.83 -17.63
N GLY A 108 11.74 3.12 -16.59
CA GLY A 108 10.88 2.32 -15.73
C GLY A 108 9.98 3.16 -14.82
N ASP A 109 9.07 2.49 -14.12
CA ASP A 109 8.10 3.08 -13.20
C ASP A 109 8.70 3.45 -11.83
N LEU A 110 10.03 3.53 -11.69
CA LEU A 110 10.70 3.93 -10.43
C LEU A 110 11.46 5.25 -10.59
N ARG A 111 11.06 6.24 -9.80
CA ARG A 111 11.67 7.58 -9.75
C ARG A 111 11.96 7.99 -8.31
N TRP A 112 12.49 9.18 -8.14
CA TRP A 112 12.77 9.72 -6.81
C TRP A 112 12.32 11.16 -6.62
N HIS A 113 12.12 11.56 -5.37
CA HIS A 113 11.82 12.92 -4.98
C HIS A 113 12.70 13.34 -3.77
N PRO A 114 13.43 14.47 -3.83
CA PRO A 114 14.40 14.86 -2.79
C PRO A 114 13.80 15.26 -1.45
N ALA A 115 12.58 15.80 -1.45
CA ALA A 115 11.94 16.36 -0.26
C ALA A 115 10.43 16.06 -0.26
N LEU A 116 10.05 14.79 -0.25
CA LEU A 116 8.64 14.37 -0.26
C LEU A 116 8.04 14.46 1.14
N LYS A 117 6.88 15.12 1.26
CA LYS A 117 6.15 15.24 2.52
C LYS A 117 5.43 13.94 2.89
N HIS A 118 5.68 13.44 4.09
CA HIS A 118 4.99 12.34 4.74
C HIS A 118 3.78 12.86 5.56
N PRO A 119 2.69 12.08 5.72
CA PRO A 119 1.53 12.47 6.53
C PRO A 119 1.85 12.77 8.01
N THR A 120 2.95 12.24 8.56
CA THR A 120 3.39 12.54 9.94
C THR A 120 4.03 13.93 10.07
N GLY A 121 4.26 14.64 8.97
CA GLY A 121 4.96 15.93 8.94
C GLY A 121 6.43 15.83 8.56
N TYR A 122 7.03 14.63 8.54
CA TYR A 122 8.37 14.41 8.02
C TYR A 122 8.47 14.82 6.54
N THR A 123 9.59 15.40 6.13
CA THR A 123 9.88 15.71 4.72
C THR A 123 11.30 15.28 4.42
N GLY A 124 11.48 14.48 3.37
CA GLY A 124 12.79 13.98 3.00
C GLY A 124 12.82 13.16 1.71
N PRO A 125 13.99 12.61 1.35
CA PRO A 125 14.18 11.71 0.22
C PRO A 125 13.14 10.59 0.16
N ALA A 126 12.62 10.32 -1.04
CA ALA A 126 11.75 9.18 -1.26
C ALA A 126 11.95 8.56 -2.65
N LEU A 127 11.90 7.23 -2.70
CA LEU A 127 11.54 6.51 -3.92
C LEU A 127 10.04 6.70 -4.16
N VAL A 128 9.67 7.02 -5.39
CA VAL A 128 8.29 7.12 -5.83
C VAL A 128 8.15 6.20 -7.03
N ALA A 129 7.33 5.17 -6.89
CA ALA A 129 7.07 4.22 -7.95
C ALA A 129 5.64 4.38 -8.47
N LEU A 130 5.47 4.36 -9.78
CA LEU A 130 4.17 4.38 -10.43
C LEU A 130 3.58 2.97 -10.41
N ILE A 131 2.33 2.88 -9.97
CA ILE A 131 1.54 1.65 -10.08
C ILE A 131 0.66 1.80 -11.32
N THR A 132 0.83 0.88 -12.26
CA THR A 132 0.11 0.82 -13.52
C THR A 132 -0.71 -0.47 -13.58
N GLU A 133 -1.87 -0.40 -14.22
CA GLU A 133 -2.69 -1.59 -14.45
C GLU A 133 -1.94 -2.54 -15.40
N VAL A 134 -1.94 -3.83 -15.08
CA VAL A 134 -1.06 -4.83 -15.70
C VAL A 134 -1.35 -5.07 -17.19
N HIS A 135 -2.58 -4.90 -17.67
CA HIS A 135 -2.92 -5.14 -19.08
C HIS A 135 -2.98 -3.86 -19.92
N THR A 136 -3.40 -2.75 -19.31
CA THR A 136 -3.74 -1.50 -20.02
C THR A 136 -2.70 -0.41 -19.86
N ASN A 137 -1.71 -0.61 -18.98
CA ASN A 137 -0.71 0.39 -18.61
C ASN A 137 -1.31 1.67 -18.02
N GLN A 138 -2.59 1.65 -17.62
CA GLN A 138 -3.24 2.82 -17.06
C GLN A 138 -2.62 3.16 -15.70
N PRO A 139 -2.12 4.40 -15.48
CA PRO A 139 -1.66 4.85 -14.16
C PRO A 139 -2.78 4.76 -13.12
N MET A 140 -2.54 4.07 -12.00
CA MET A 140 -3.54 3.81 -10.96
C MET A 140 -3.23 4.52 -9.65
N SER A 141 -1.99 4.41 -9.17
CA SER A 141 -1.59 4.88 -7.84
C SER A 141 -0.08 5.15 -7.80
N LEU A 142 0.41 5.62 -6.65
CA LEU A 142 1.84 5.78 -6.38
C LEU A 142 2.22 5.01 -5.13
N HIS A 143 3.34 4.31 -5.20
CA HIS A 143 4.00 3.69 -4.06
C HIS A 143 5.19 4.55 -3.63
N ARG A 144 5.17 5.06 -2.39
CA ARG A 144 6.17 6.01 -1.88
C ARG A 144 6.93 5.34 -0.74
N THR A 145 8.26 5.32 -0.81
CA THR A 145 9.13 4.82 0.27
C THR A 145 10.11 5.92 0.62
N TRP A 146 10.06 6.42 1.86
CA TRP A 146 11.00 7.41 2.36
C TRP A 146 12.29 6.72 2.77
N ILE A 147 13.41 7.32 2.39
CA ILE A 147 14.73 6.68 2.42
C ILE A 147 15.80 7.61 3.00
N GLN A 148 16.90 6.99 3.36
CA GLN A 148 18.21 7.57 3.64
C GLN A 148 19.24 6.81 2.81
N ALA A 149 20.48 7.30 2.73
CA ALA A 149 21.51 6.66 1.91
C ALA A 149 21.80 5.20 2.31
N THR A 150 21.56 4.84 3.58
CA THR A 150 21.88 3.52 4.15
C THR A 150 20.65 2.72 4.56
N GLY A 151 19.44 3.14 4.16
CA GLY A 151 18.24 2.43 4.60
C GLY A 151 16.96 3.24 4.44
N LYS A 152 15.87 2.70 4.97
CA LYS A 152 14.58 3.40 5.01
C LYS A 152 14.68 4.53 6.04
N ALA A 153 13.93 5.60 5.82
CA ALA A 153 13.86 6.69 6.79
C ALA A 153 13.26 6.19 8.12
N ASP A 154 13.73 6.73 9.24
CA ASP A 154 13.25 6.41 10.60
C ASP A 154 11.90 7.08 10.88
N ILE A 155 10.86 6.62 10.16
CA ILE A 155 9.48 7.04 10.28
C ILE A 155 8.55 5.83 10.14
N ASP A 156 7.41 5.84 10.84
CA ASP A 156 6.45 4.74 10.82
C ASP A 156 5.08 5.15 10.23
N PRO A 157 4.59 4.48 9.17
CA PRO A 157 5.32 3.54 8.31
C PRO A 157 6.28 4.28 7.35
N PRO A 158 7.43 3.70 6.95
CA PRO A 158 8.37 4.32 6.02
C PRO A 158 7.93 4.23 4.55
N ARG A 159 6.80 3.56 4.31
CA ARG A 159 6.26 3.26 2.99
C ARG A 159 4.76 3.43 2.99
N LEU A 160 4.24 4.14 1.99
CA LEU A 160 2.81 4.38 1.83
C LEU A 160 2.40 4.36 0.36
N LEU A 161 1.26 3.73 0.10
CA LEU A 161 0.50 3.96 -1.13
C LEU A 161 -0.13 5.35 -1.12
N LEU A 162 -0.45 5.86 -2.30
CA LEU A 162 -1.29 7.04 -2.44
C LEU A 162 -2.73 6.68 -2.02
N GLY A 163 -3.27 7.41 -1.04
CA GLY A 163 -4.58 7.13 -0.48
C GLY A 163 -5.73 7.27 -1.49
N ASN A 164 -6.82 6.55 -1.26
CA ASN A 164 -8.06 6.58 -2.06
C ASN A 164 -7.89 6.18 -3.54
N HIS A 165 -6.90 5.34 -3.87
CA HIS A 165 -6.74 4.77 -5.21
C HIS A 165 -6.90 3.25 -5.18
N ALA A 166 -7.46 2.67 -6.23
CA ALA A 166 -7.49 1.23 -6.43
C ALA A 166 -6.13 0.75 -6.91
N THR A 167 -5.71 -0.42 -6.43
CA THR A 167 -4.47 -1.09 -6.86
C THR A 167 -4.72 -2.52 -7.34
N ALA A 168 -5.98 -2.93 -7.45
CA ALA A 168 -6.31 -4.24 -8.01
C ALA A 168 -5.72 -4.37 -9.41
N ASN A 169 -5.00 -5.46 -9.68
CA ASN A 169 -4.22 -5.70 -10.91
C ASN A 169 -3.12 -4.65 -11.18
N GLY A 170 -2.75 -3.86 -10.18
CA GLY A 170 -1.66 -2.92 -10.26
C GLY A 170 -0.31 -3.60 -10.07
N ILE A 171 0.67 -3.19 -10.88
CA ILE A 171 2.06 -3.58 -10.75
C ILE A 171 2.98 -2.37 -10.90
N ILE A 172 4.25 -2.53 -10.54
CA ILE A 172 5.30 -1.52 -10.72
C ILE A 172 6.28 -2.07 -11.77
N ARG A 173 6.32 -1.46 -12.96
CA ARG A 173 7.18 -1.85 -14.06
C ARG A 173 8.60 -1.32 -13.86
N LEU A 174 9.40 -1.99 -13.04
CA LEU A 174 10.79 -1.56 -12.81
C LEU A 174 11.60 -1.63 -14.10
N PHE A 175 11.30 -2.62 -14.96
CA PHE A 175 11.73 -2.69 -16.34
C PHE A 175 10.52 -2.45 -17.26
N PRO A 176 10.63 -1.60 -18.29
CA PRO A 176 9.52 -1.29 -19.19
C PRO A 176 9.12 -2.51 -20.05
N ASP A 177 7.89 -2.51 -20.56
CA ASP A 177 7.32 -3.65 -21.31
C ASP A 177 8.16 -4.06 -22.54
N ASP A 178 8.84 -3.12 -23.19
CA ASP A 178 9.69 -3.36 -24.36
C ASP A 178 11.03 -4.03 -24.03
N GLU A 179 11.44 -4.02 -22.77
CA GLU A 179 12.58 -4.80 -22.26
C GLU A 179 12.15 -6.20 -21.77
N VAL A 180 10.84 -6.43 -21.62
CA VAL A 180 10.29 -7.73 -21.23
C VAL A 180 10.11 -8.61 -22.47
N GLY A 181 10.98 -9.60 -22.61
CA GLY A 181 10.83 -10.66 -23.61
C GLY A 181 9.86 -11.75 -23.16
N HIS A 182 10.27 -13.02 -23.28
CA HIS A 182 9.44 -14.16 -22.89
C HIS A 182 9.52 -14.53 -21.40
N THR A 183 10.46 -13.92 -20.67
CA THR A 183 10.73 -14.21 -19.26
C THR A 183 10.57 -12.94 -18.44
N LEU A 184 9.78 -13.03 -17.37
CA LEU A 184 9.55 -11.94 -16.42
C LEU A 184 9.91 -12.40 -14.99
N GLY A 185 10.71 -11.61 -14.30
CA GLY A 185 10.93 -11.77 -12.87
C GLY A 185 9.89 -10.99 -12.05
N LEU A 186 9.39 -11.57 -10.97
CA LEU A 186 8.46 -10.93 -10.04
C LEU A 186 8.93 -11.05 -8.60
N ALA A 187 8.64 -10.01 -7.83
CA ALA A 187 8.66 -10.07 -6.37
C ALA A 187 7.56 -9.19 -5.79
N GLU A 188 7.27 -9.33 -4.50
CA GLU A 188 6.33 -8.44 -3.81
C GLU A 188 6.86 -7.00 -3.78
N GLY A 189 8.06 -6.83 -3.24
CA GLY A 189 8.70 -5.54 -3.07
C GLY A 189 9.62 -5.11 -4.20
N ILE A 190 9.83 -3.80 -4.31
CA ILE A 190 10.77 -3.19 -5.26
C ILE A 190 12.20 -3.71 -5.04
N GLU A 191 12.66 -3.78 -3.79
CA GLU A 191 14.04 -4.17 -3.44
C GLU A 191 14.33 -5.63 -3.82
N THR A 192 13.41 -6.54 -3.44
CA THR A 192 13.47 -7.96 -3.79
C THR A 192 13.44 -8.17 -5.31
N ALA A 193 12.58 -7.45 -6.03
CA ALA A 193 12.52 -7.51 -7.48
C ALA A 193 13.84 -7.05 -8.11
N LEU A 194 14.37 -5.89 -7.71
CA LEU A 194 15.67 -5.39 -8.22
C LEU A 194 16.85 -6.28 -7.83
N SER A 195 16.75 -7.07 -6.76
CA SER A 195 17.75 -8.09 -6.42
C SER A 195 17.68 -9.29 -7.37
N LEU A 196 16.46 -9.68 -7.77
CA LEU A 196 16.26 -10.72 -8.78
C LEU A 196 16.81 -10.34 -10.15
N ALA A 197 16.87 -9.04 -10.48
CA ALA A 197 17.43 -8.56 -11.73
C ALA A 197 18.93 -8.90 -11.91
N TRP A 198 19.68 -9.18 -10.83
CA TRP A 198 21.06 -9.67 -10.94
C TRP A 198 21.20 -10.98 -11.70
N PHE A 199 20.12 -11.75 -11.78
CA PHE A 199 20.07 -13.02 -12.53
C PHE A 199 19.78 -12.82 -14.04
N GLY A 200 19.75 -11.56 -14.52
CA GLY A 200 19.63 -11.24 -15.94
C GLY A 200 18.20 -11.21 -16.49
N TYR A 201 17.20 -11.07 -15.62
CA TYR A 201 15.79 -10.97 -16.00
C TYR A 201 15.27 -9.53 -15.85
N PRO A 202 14.39 -9.05 -16.75
CA PRO A 202 13.60 -7.87 -16.47
C PRO A 202 12.60 -8.18 -15.36
N VAL A 203 12.39 -7.24 -14.44
CA VAL A 203 11.64 -7.50 -13.20
C VAL A 203 10.55 -6.48 -12.96
N TRP A 204 9.43 -6.92 -12.39
CA TRP A 204 8.37 -6.06 -11.86
C TRP A 204 8.13 -6.34 -10.36
N SER A 205 7.57 -5.35 -9.66
CA SER A 205 7.09 -5.53 -8.28
C SER A 205 5.56 -5.56 -8.26
N THR A 206 4.99 -6.47 -7.48
CA THR A 206 3.55 -6.63 -7.34
C THR A 206 2.97 -5.82 -6.19
N ILE A 207 3.73 -4.95 -5.52
CA ILE A 207 3.32 -4.15 -4.34
C ILE A 207 3.31 -4.97 -3.04
N ASP A 208 2.62 -6.11 -3.02
CA ASP A 208 2.52 -7.01 -1.86
C ASP A 208 2.17 -8.47 -2.26
N ALA A 209 2.18 -9.38 -1.28
CA ALA A 209 1.79 -10.79 -1.38
C ALA A 209 0.38 -10.99 -1.97
N GLY A 210 -0.58 -10.16 -1.59
CA GLY A 210 -1.97 -10.29 -2.04
C GLY A 210 -2.11 -10.05 -3.53
N HIS A 211 -1.34 -9.10 -4.08
CA HIS A 211 -1.27 -8.83 -5.51
C HIS A 211 -0.43 -9.88 -6.24
N LEU A 212 0.69 -10.35 -5.66
CA LEU A 212 1.48 -11.47 -6.21
C LEU A 212 0.60 -12.71 -6.42
N GLY A 213 -0.13 -13.11 -5.38
CA GLY A 213 -1.04 -14.25 -5.43
C GLY A 213 -2.14 -14.12 -6.49
N LYS A 214 -2.48 -12.90 -6.92
CA LYS A 214 -3.50 -12.59 -7.93
C LYS A 214 -2.92 -12.21 -9.30
N PHE A 215 -1.60 -12.22 -9.47
CA PHE A 215 -0.97 -11.82 -10.71
C PHE A 215 -1.51 -12.65 -11.90
N PRO A 216 -2.03 -12.00 -12.95
CA PRO A 216 -2.72 -12.69 -14.03
C PRO A 216 -1.73 -13.33 -15.01
N LEU A 217 -2.25 -14.12 -15.94
CA LEU A 217 -1.48 -14.57 -17.10
C LEU A 217 -1.30 -13.40 -18.08
N LEU A 218 -0.09 -13.27 -18.62
CA LEU A 218 0.21 -12.24 -19.62
C LEU A 218 0.51 -12.87 -20.97
N ALA A 219 -0.06 -12.30 -22.02
CA ALA A 219 0.27 -12.70 -23.39
C ALA A 219 1.75 -12.38 -23.68
N GLY A 220 2.45 -13.29 -24.36
CA GLY A 220 3.86 -13.12 -24.72
C GLY A 220 4.86 -13.60 -23.66
N ILE A 221 4.46 -13.69 -22.40
CA ILE A 221 5.29 -14.22 -21.32
C ILE A 221 5.07 -15.73 -21.19
N THR A 222 6.13 -16.49 -21.38
CA THR A 222 6.11 -17.95 -21.28
C THR A 222 6.84 -18.49 -20.06
N GLN A 223 7.68 -17.66 -19.44
CA GLN A 223 8.47 -18.02 -18.26
C GLN A 223 8.33 -16.97 -17.18
N LEU A 224 8.17 -17.42 -15.94
CA LEU A 224 8.07 -16.54 -14.79
C LEU A 224 9.06 -16.97 -13.71
N VAL A 225 9.83 -16.02 -13.19
CA VAL A 225 10.75 -16.23 -12.07
C VAL A 225 10.23 -15.45 -10.86
N ILE A 226 9.77 -16.14 -9.82
CA ILE A 226 9.20 -15.52 -8.62
C ILE A 226 10.25 -15.52 -7.52
N ALA A 227 10.68 -14.34 -7.09
CA ALA A 227 11.37 -14.18 -5.81
C ALA A 227 10.33 -14.18 -4.68
N GLN A 228 10.17 -15.33 -4.05
CA GLN A 228 9.28 -15.52 -2.92
C GLN A 228 9.84 -14.79 -1.68
N ASP A 229 8.98 -14.23 -0.83
CA ASP A 229 9.40 -13.80 0.51
C ASP A 229 9.23 -14.97 1.49
N ASN A 230 10.14 -15.13 2.44
CA ASN A 230 10.19 -16.22 3.42
C ASN A 230 9.30 -15.94 4.63
N ASP A 231 8.03 -15.64 4.36
CA ASP A 231 6.99 -15.56 5.36
C ASP A 231 5.72 -16.31 4.88
N PRO A 232 4.77 -16.63 5.78
CA PRO A 232 3.59 -17.41 5.41
C PRO A 232 2.75 -16.80 4.28
N ALA A 233 2.66 -15.47 4.19
CA ALA A 233 1.89 -14.78 3.17
C ALA A 233 2.61 -14.85 1.82
N GLY A 234 3.91 -14.59 1.79
CA GLY A 234 4.71 -14.65 0.57
C GLY A 234 4.85 -16.05 -0.01
N ILE A 235 5.03 -17.07 0.84
CA ILE A 235 5.02 -18.47 0.42
C ILE A 235 3.68 -18.85 -0.22
N ALA A 236 2.57 -18.50 0.41
CA ALA A 236 1.24 -18.81 -0.11
C ALA A 236 0.95 -18.06 -1.42
N ALA A 237 1.35 -16.80 -1.53
CA ALA A 237 1.20 -15.98 -2.71
C ALA A 237 2.00 -16.51 -3.90
N ALA A 238 3.31 -16.76 -3.71
CA ALA A 238 4.17 -17.32 -4.74
C ALA A 238 3.68 -18.68 -5.20
N THR A 239 3.26 -19.56 -4.28
CA THR A 239 2.69 -20.87 -4.61
C THR A 239 1.42 -20.73 -5.45
N THR A 240 0.50 -19.83 -5.07
CA THR A 240 -0.75 -19.60 -5.80
C THR A 240 -0.49 -19.06 -7.20
N CYS A 241 0.42 -18.10 -7.33
CA CYS A 241 0.81 -17.54 -8.63
C CYS A 241 1.48 -18.61 -9.51
N ALA A 242 2.42 -19.37 -8.94
CA ALA A 242 3.12 -20.42 -9.65
C ALA A 242 2.17 -21.51 -10.15
N GLN A 243 1.22 -21.95 -9.32
CA GLN A 243 0.22 -22.94 -9.71
C GLN A 243 -0.63 -22.43 -10.88
N ARG A 244 -1.15 -21.19 -10.81
CA ARG A 244 -1.93 -20.59 -11.91
C ARG A 244 -1.19 -20.58 -13.24
N TRP A 245 0.11 -20.24 -13.20
CA TRP A 245 0.94 -20.18 -14.40
C TRP A 245 1.30 -21.59 -14.92
N ALA A 246 1.59 -22.53 -14.02
CA ALA A 246 1.83 -23.92 -14.38
C ALA A 246 0.60 -24.59 -15.00
N ASP A 247 -0.60 -24.36 -14.42
CA ASP A 247 -1.88 -24.86 -14.95
C ASP A 247 -2.21 -24.32 -16.35
N ALA A 248 -1.56 -23.22 -16.76
CA ALA A 248 -1.67 -22.62 -18.09
C ALA A 248 -0.49 -22.99 -19.00
N ASP A 249 0.21 -24.09 -18.70
CA ASP A 249 1.37 -24.61 -19.44
C ASP A 249 2.50 -23.56 -19.59
N ARG A 250 2.72 -22.74 -18.56
CA ARG A 250 3.85 -21.79 -18.49
C ARG A 250 4.94 -22.32 -17.59
N TRP A 251 6.19 -21.99 -17.93
CA TRP A 251 7.34 -22.32 -17.10
C TRP A 251 7.40 -21.38 -15.90
N VAL A 252 7.56 -21.92 -14.69
CA VAL A 252 7.70 -21.11 -13.47
C VAL A 252 8.86 -21.61 -12.63
N ILE A 253 9.68 -20.69 -12.17
CA ILE A 253 10.72 -20.92 -11.16
C ILE A 253 10.36 -20.08 -9.95
N VAL A 254 10.37 -20.68 -8.76
CA VAL A 254 10.22 -19.96 -7.49
C VAL A 254 11.54 -20.06 -6.74
N THR A 255 12.19 -18.93 -6.46
CA THR A 255 13.40 -18.91 -5.63
C THR A 255 12.99 -19.00 -4.17
N LYS A 256 13.74 -19.78 -3.38
CA LYS A 256 13.55 -19.89 -1.93
C LYS A 256 14.77 -19.30 -1.22
N GLN A 257 14.51 -18.56 -0.16
CA GLN A 257 15.48 -17.79 0.59
C GLN A 257 15.56 -18.35 2.00
N ALA A 258 16.76 -18.35 2.58
CA ALA A 258 16.99 -18.66 3.98
C ALA A 258 16.76 -17.44 4.88
N GLN A 259 16.97 -16.21 4.39
CA GLN A 259 16.56 -14.95 5.04
C GLN A 259 15.11 -14.61 4.72
N ASN A 260 14.67 -13.41 5.13
CA ASN A 260 13.30 -12.95 4.94
C ASN A 260 12.95 -12.77 3.46
N ASP A 261 13.86 -12.27 2.63
CA ASP A 261 13.63 -12.08 1.21
C ASP A 261 14.95 -12.19 0.42
N LEU A 262 14.88 -12.06 -0.92
CA LEU A 262 16.05 -12.14 -1.77
C LEU A 262 17.01 -10.95 -1.57
N ASN A 263 16.51 -9.79 -1.16
CA ASN A 263 17.33 -8.61 -0.95
C ASN A 263 18.22 -8.76 0.28
N ASP A 264 17.69 -9.37 1.35
CA ASP A 264 18.44 -9.72 2.55
C ASP A 264 19.47 -10.83 2.28
N GLU A 265 19.24 -11.72 1.31
CA GLU A 265 20.23 -12.74 0.91
C GLU A 265 21.44 -12.16 0.16
N VAL A 266 21.21 -11.24 -0.78
CA VAL A 266 22.29 -10.65 -1.60
C VAL A 266 23.04 -9.53 -0.89
N SER A 267 22.53 -9.05 0.25
CA SER A 267 23.17 -8.01 1.07
C SER A 267 24.12 -8.57 2.15
N LYS A 268 24.40 -9.87 2.15
CA LYS A 268 25.40 -10.53 3.01
C LYS A 268 26.81 -10.42 2.42
#